data_AF-A0A3D0X481-F1
#
_entry.id   AF-A0A3D0X481-F1
#
_cell.length_a   1.000
_cell.length_b   1.000
_cell.length_c   1.000
_cell.angle_alpha   90.00
_cell.angle_beta   90.00
_cell.angle_gamma   90.00
#
_symmetry.space_group_name_H-M   'P 1'
#
loop_
_entity.id
_entity.type
_entity.pdbx_description
1 polymer ?
#
loop_
_entity_poly.entity_id
_entity_poly.type
_entity_poly.pdbx_seq_one_letter_code
_entity_poly.pdbx_strand_id
1 'polypeptide(L)'
;MQRNDPCWCGSGRKYKKCHMDYDARLSEIKFNVIKGQVRPPRKLINTEEDIEKIKKSAAVNNGALDLMEELVKPGVDTESLNVAAH
;
A
#
# COMPACT_ATOMS: atom_id res chain seq x y z
N MET A 1 15.95 15.36 12.54
CA MET A 1 14.93 16.21 11.89
C MET A 1 14.34 17.11 12.95
N GLN A 2 14.47 18.41 12.78
CA GLN A 2 14.00 19.41 13.73
C GLN A 2 12.49 19.64 13.61
N ARG A 3 11.88 20.22 14.64
CA ARG A 3 10.42 20.34 14.74
C ARG A 3 9.76 21.05 13.55
N ASN A 4 10.46 22.02 12.95
CA ASN A 4 9.95 22.84 11.86
C ASN A 4 10.43 22.39 10.47
N ASP A 5 11.30 21.40 10.37
CA ASP A 5 11.78 20.89 9.08
C ASP A 5 10.62 20.28 8.27
N PRO A 6 10.68 20.29 6.93
CA PRO A 6 9.78 19.52 6.09
C PRO A 6 9.75 18.04 6.50
N CYS A 7 8.56 17.42 6.49
CA CYS A 7 8.41 16.04 6.93
C CYS A 7 9.06 15.05 5.95
N TRP A 8 9.68 14.00 6.49
CA TRP A 8 10.36 12.94 5.72
C TRP A 8 9.46 12.16 4.75
N CYS A 9 8.13 12.26 4.90
CA CYS A 9 7.16 11.57 4.06
C CYS A 9 6.89 12.27 2.72
N GLY A 10 7.54 13.40 2.43
CA GLY A 10 7.37 14.12 1.18
C GLY A 10 6.11 15.00 1.08
N SER A 11 5.26 15.03 2.11
CA SER A 11 4.00 15.81 2.10
C SER A 11 4.14 17.34 2.10
N GLY A 12 5.37 17.87 2.22
CA GLY A 12 5.62 19.31 2.37
C GLY A 12 5.20 19.92 3.72
N ARG A 13 4.52 19.18 4.60
CA ARG A 13 4.10 19.65 5.93
C ARG A 13 5.28 19.74 6.91
N LYS A 14 5.23 20.67 7.88
CA LYS A 14 6.22 20.73 8.99
C LYS A 14 6.19 19.42 9.81
N TYR A 15 7.36 18.90 10.20
CA TYR A 15 7.49 17.64 10.94
C TYR A 15 6.57 17.53 12.15
N LYS A 16 6.53 18.57 12.99
CA LYS A 16 5.69 18.63 14.20
C LYS A 16 4.18 18.59 13.94
N LYS A 17 3.74 18.77 12.69
CA LYS A 17 2.34 18.73 12.27
C LYS A 17 2.05 17.56 11.33
N CYS A 18 2.98 16.61 11.22
CA CYS A 18 2.88 15.47 10.32
C CYS A 18 3.21 14.16 11.08
N HIS A 19 4.47 13.70 11.07
CA HIS A 19 4.83 12.39 11.64
C HIS A 19 5.52 12.45 13.02
N MET A 20 5.71 13.62 13.64
CA MET A 20 6.43 13.71 14.92
C MET A 20 5.81 12.87 16.04
N ASP A 21 4.50 12.95 16.24
CA ASP A 21 3.80 12.21 17.30
C ASP A 21 3.86 10.70 17.05
N TYR A 22 3.77 10.30 15.78
CA TYR A 22 3.93 8.91 15.36
C TYR A 22 5.35 8.39 15.61
N ASP A 23 6.37 9.16 15.22
CA ASP A 23 7.78 8.79 15.43
C ASP A 23 8.13 8.75 16.93
N ALA A 24 7.53 9.61 17.74
CA ALA A 24 7.65 9.58 19.20
C ALA A 24 7.07 8.28 19.77
N ARG A 25 5.83 7.93 19.40
CA ARG A 25 5.19 6.67 19.81
C ARG A 25 6.01 5.45 19.39
N LEU A 26 6.53 5.42 18.15
CA LEU A 26 7.38 4.31 17.70
C LEU A 26 8.67 4.17 18.50
N SER A 27 9.20 5.28 19.02
CA SER A 27 10.43 5.28 19.82
C SER A 27 10.21 4.74 21.23
N GLU A 28 8.97 4.71 21.72
CA GLU A 28 8.60 4.09 23.01
C GLU A 28 8.46 2.56 22.92
N ILE A 29 8.30 2.02 21.71
CA ILE A 29 8.12 0.58 21.50
C ILE A 29 9.45 -0.15 21.69
N LYS A 30 9.46 -1.14 22.57
CA LYS A 30 10.60 -2.04 22.77
C LYS A 30 10.55 -3.19 21.78
N PHE A 31 11.51 -3.23 20.86
CA PHE A 31 11.66 -4.33 19.90
C PHE A 31 12.52 -5.46 20.51
N ASN A 32 12.05 -6.70 20.42
CA ASN A 32 12.83 -7.86 20.79
C ASN A 32 13.77 -8.29 19.65
N VAL A 33 15.04 -7.89 19.76
CA VAL A 33 16.08 -8.20 18.76
C VAL A 33 16.35 -9.70 18.61
N ILE A 34 16.20 -10.49 19.67
CA ILE A 34 16.40 -11.96 19.63
C ILE A 34 15.33 -12.62 18.76
N LYS A 35 14.11 -12.07 18.77
CA LYS A 35 13.00 -12.50 17.90
C LYS A 35 13.03 -11.85 16.51
N GLY A 36 14.08 -11.10 16.17
CA GLY A 36 14.17 -10.38 14.89
C GLY A 36 13.20 -9.22 14.75
N GLN A 37 12.61 -8.72 15.84
CA GLN A 37 11.74 -7.55 15.77
C GLN A 37 12.58 -6.31 15.50
N VAL A 38 12.18 -5.54 14.47
CA VAL A 38 12.85 -4.31 14.07
C VAL A 38 11.82 -3.22 13.77
N ARG A 39 12.24 -1.96 13.89
CA ARG A 39 11.41 -0.82 13.49
C ARG A 39 11.08 -0.92 11.99
N PRO A 40 9.80 -0.88 11.60
CA PRO A 40 9.43 -0.88 10.19
C PRO A 40 10.05 0.32 9.46
N PRO A 41 10.59 0.15 8.24
CA PRO A 41 11.14 1.25 7.47
C PRO A 41 10.06 2.24 7.06
N ARG A 42 10.43 3.53 7.01
CA ARG A 42 9.54 4.64 6.64
C ARG A 42 8.88 4.50 5.26
N LYS A 43 9.52 3.75 4.34
CA LYS A 43 9.04 3.49 2.97
C LYS A 43 7.75 2.65 2.92
N LEU A 44 7.31 2.06 4.04
CA LEU A 44 6.07 1.29 4.09
C LEU A 44 4.80 2.15 4.01
N ILE A 45 4.90 3.46 4.24
CA ILE A 45 3.73 4.35 4.14
C ILE A 45 3.50 4.69 2.67
N ASN A 46 2.35 4.28 2.13
CA ASN A 46 1.92 4.65 0.77
C ASN A 46 1.84 6.17 0.63
N THR A 47 2.48 6.69 -0.40
CA THR A 47 2.34 8.08 -0.82
C THR A 47 0.98 8.30 -1.50
N GLU A 48 0.58 9.56 -1.70
CA GLU A 48 -0.63 9.89 -2.47
C GLU A 48 -0.55 9.32 -3.89
N GLU A 49 0.63 9.40 -4.53
CA GLU A 49 0.89 8.80 -5.85
C GLU A 49 0.76 7.27 -5.82
N ASP A 50 1.26 6.61 -4.78
CA ASP A 50 1.11 5.16 -4.63
C ASP A 50 -0.37 4.77 -4.53
N ILE A 51 -1.15 5.51 -3.74
CA ILE A 51 -2.59 5.29 -3.58
C ILE A 51 -3.32 5.47 -4.92
N GLU A 52 -3.00 6.51 -5.68
CA GLU A 52 -3.59 6.73 -7.01
C GLU A 52 -3.26 5.60 -7.99
N LYS A 53 -2.01 5.13 -8.02
CA LYS A 53 -1.60 4.01 -8.87
C LYS A 53 -2.29 2.71 -8.47
N ILE A 54 -2.41 2.45 -7.17
CA ILE A 54 -3.16 1.30 -6.66
C ILE A 54 -4.63 1.36 -7.12
N LYS A 55 -5.28 2.52 -7.02
CA LYS A 55 -6.67 2.69 -7.48
C LYS A 55 -6.80 2.44 -8.99
N LYS A 56 -5.86 2.94 -9.81
CA LYS A 56 -5.84 2.69 -11.26
C LYS A 56 -5.67 1.20 -11.57
N SER A 57 -4.77 0.52 -10.88
CA SER A 57 -4.57 -0.93 -11.02
C SER A 57 -5.81 -1.71 -10.58
N ALA A 58 -6.47 -1.28 -9.50
CA ALA A 58 -7.68 -1.92 -9.00
C ALA A 58 -8.83 -1.82 -10.01
N ALA A 59 -8.97 -0.70 -10.72
CA ALA A 59 -9.99 -0.55 -11.76
C ALA A 59 -9.82 -1.57 -12.90
N VAL A 60 -8.58 -1.81 -13.35
CA VAL A 60 -8.27 -2.83 -14.37
C VAL A 60 -8.57 -4.23 -13.85
N ASN A 61 -8.10 -4.55 -12.64
CA ASN A 61 -8.32 -5.86 -12.04
C ASN A 61 -9.81 -6.16 -11.82
N ASN A 62 -10.59 -5.17 -11.37
CA ASN A 62 -12.04 -5.32 -11.23
C ASN A 62 -12.68 -5.60 -12.59
N GLY A 63 -12.30 -4.88 -13.65
CA GLY A 63 -12.83 -5.15 -14.99
C GLY A 63 -12.53 -6.57 -15.49
N ALA A 64 -11.35 -7.12 -15.14
CA ALA A 64 -11.05 -8.53 -15.44
C ALA A 64 -11.97 -9.50 -14.67
N LEU A 65 -12.29 -9.19 -13.40
CA LEU A 65 -13.22 -9.99 -12.60
C LEU A 65 -14.66 -9.86 -13.10
N ASP A 66 -15.08 -8.67 -13.50
CA ASP A 66 -16.42 -8.42 -14.10
C ASP A 66 -16.57 -9.25 -15.39
N LEU A 67 -15.53 -9.31 -16.23
CA LEU A 67 -15.53 -10.17 -17.42
C LEU A 67 -15.63 -11.67 -17.06
N MET A 68 -14.93 -12.12 -16.01
CA MET A 68 -15.03 -13.52 -15.57
C MET A 68 -16.45 -13.87 -15.12
N GLU A 69 -17.16 -12.95 -14.45
CA GLU A 69 -18.56 -13.15 -14.04
C GLU A 69 -19.47 -13.41 -15.26
N GLU A 70 -19.22 -12.77 -16.39
CA GLU A 70 -19.99 -12.97 -17.63
C GLU A 70 -19.63 -14.28 -18.36
N LEU A 71 -18.36 -14.69 -18.31
CA LEU A 71 -17.83 -15.83 -19.07
C LEU A 71 -18.03 -17.18 -18.38
N VAL A 72 -18.05 -17.24 -17.05
CA VAL A 72 -18.14 -18.49 -16.30
C VAL A 72 -19.54 -19.10 -16.43
N LYS A 73 -19.68 -20.12 -17.28
CA LYS A 73 -20.93 -20.84 -17.55
C LYS A 73 -20.67 -22.34 -17.78
N PRO A 74 -21.65 -23.24 -17.52
CA PRO A 74 -21.51 -24.66 -17.82
C PRO A 74 -21.12 -24.89 -19.29
N GLY A 75 -20.08 -25.71 -19.50
CA GLY A 75 -19.57 -26.02 -20.84
C GLY A 75 -18.44 -25.10 -21.34
N VAL A 76 -18.06 -24.06 -20.60
CA VAL A 76 -16.86 -23.25 -20.88
C VAL A 76 -15.65 -23.90 -20.20
N ASP A 77 -14.57 -24.09 -20.95
CA ASP A 77 -13.32 -24.63 -20.42
C ASP A 77 -12.49 -23.55 -19.70
N THR A 78 -11.63 -23.99 -18.77
CA THR A 78 -10.83 -23.09 -17.95
C THR A 78 -9.71 -22.38 -18.72
N GLU A 79 -9.25 -22.93 -19.84
CA GLU A 79 -8.20 -22.29 -20.65
C GLU A 79 -8.76 -21.06 -21.38
N SER A 80 -9.98 -21.15 -21.89
CA SER A 80 -10.69 -20.00 -22.46
C SER A 80 -10.83 -18.83 -21.46
N LEU A 81 -11.10 -19.13 -20.18
CA LEU A 81 -11.14 -18.13 -19.11
C LEU A 81 -9.75 -17.55 -18.81
N ASN A 82 -8.73 -18.40 -18.78
CA ASN A 82 -7.35 -18.00 -18.55
C ASN A 82 -6.85 -17.03 -19.63
N VAL A 83 -7.13 -17.32 -20.91
CA VAL A 83 -6.79 -16.46 -22.05
C VAL A 83 -7.52 -15.11 -21.96
N ALA A 84 -8.78 -15.08 -21.50
CA ALA A 84 -9.54 -13.84 -21.37
C ALA A 84 -9.08 -12.96 -20.18
N ALA A 85 -8.43 -13.54 -19.17
CA ALA A 85 -7.93 -12.82 -17.99
C ALA A 85 -6.53 -12.20 -18.17
N HIS A 86 -5.79 -12.61 -19.19
CA HIS A 86 -4.40 -12.19 -19.48
C HIS A 86 -4.33 -11.18 -20.63
#